data_AF-A0A1Y1Q3M6-F1
#
_entry.id   AF-A0A1Y1Q3M6-F1
#
_cell.length_a   1.000
_cell.length_b   1.000
_cell.length_c   1.000
_cell.angle_alpha   90.00
_cell.angle_beta   90.00
_cell.angle_gamma   90.00
#
_symmetry.space_group_name_H-M   'P 1'
#
loop_
_entity.id
_entity.type
_entity.pdbx_description
1 polymer ?
#
loop_
_entity_poly.entity_id
_entity_poly.type
_entity_poly.pdbx_seq_one_letter_code
_entity_poly.pdbx_strand_id
1 'polypeptide(L)'
;MSDWGDIFAGLAELAVGAAVVGGVACAVSSSMDKGIDQLVKTSEEEAIPELADQVPRMDNDTWNLFYDRLTVKAQHNDYARGLLAFSICVRRSMAEIEQLLSYSIQEALSIITEVFPQKEEIEKLAFFGTLNTYAGENVKAKAIFGRLQATLGG
;
A
#
# COMPACT_ATOMS: atom_id res chain seq x y z
N MET A 1 13.54 -12.78 -8.52
CA MET A 1 12.79 -11.51 -8.64
C MET A 1 11.34 -11.89 -8.48
N SER A 2 10.70 -11.39 -7.43
CA SER A 2 9.42 -11.93 -6.97
C SER A 2 8.27 -11.44 -7.86
N ASP A 3 7.41 -12.37 -8.23
CA ASP A 3 6.31 -12.31 -9.20
C ASP A 3 5.07 -11.59 -8.63
N TRP A 4 5.28 -10.66 -7.70
CA TRP A 4 4.22 -10.03 -6.91
C TRP A 4 3.39 -9.07 -7.74
N GLY A 5 4.05 -8.28 -8.58
CA GLY A 5 3.40 -7.43 -9.57
C GLY A 5 2.47 -8.24 -10.47
N ASP A 6 2.85 -9.46 -10.87
CA ASP A 6 2.03 -10.30 -11.75
C ASP A 6 0.87 -10.98 -10.99
N ILE A 7 1.07 -11.34 -9.72
CA ILE A 7 0.00 -11.83 -8.85
C ILE A 7 -1.06 -10.73 -8.63
N PHE A 8 -0.64 -9.51 -8.28
CA PHE A 8 -1.57 -8.42 -7.98
C PHE A 8 -2.11 -7.73 -9.24
N ALA A 9 -1.34 -7.60 -10.31
CA ALA A 9 -1.82 -7.11 -11.60
C ALA A 9 -2.79 -8.10 -12.25
N GLY A 10 -2.51 -9.41 -12.17
CA GLY A 10 -3.45 -10.45 -12.61
C GLY A 10 -4.75 -10.42 -11.81
N LEU A 11 -4.71 -10.05 -10.54
CA LEU A 11 -5.92 -9.86 -9.72
C LEU A 11 -6.69 -8.58 -10.10
N ALA A 12 -5.99 -7.47 -10.36
CA ALA A 12 -6.60 -6.21 -10.80
C ALA A 12 -7.27 -6.34 -12.19
N GLU A 13 -6.62 -7.00 -13.16
CA GLU A 13 -7.21 -7.26 -14.48
C GLU A 13 -8.46 -8.15 -14.41
N LEU A 14 -8.49 -9.11 -13.46
CA LEU A 14 -9.63 -9.99 -13.25
C LEU A 14 -10.77 -9.34 -12.46
N ALA A 15 -10.48 -8.38 -11.58
CA ALA A 15 -11.48 -7.62 -10.81
C ALA A 15 -12.23 -6.60 -11.70
N VAL A 16 -11.53 -5.91 -12.60
CA VAL A 16 -12.11 -4.93 -13.54
C VAL A 16 -13.10 -5.58 -14.54
N GLY A 17 -13.07 -6.90 -14.69
CA GLY A 17 -13.98 -7.67 -15.56
C GLY A 17 -15.10 -8.45 -14.87
N ALA A 18 -15.25 -8.40 -13.54
CA ALA A 18 -16.02 -9.39 -12.79
C ALA A 18 -17.54 -9.08 -12.65
N ALA A 19 -18.26 -9.18 -13.77
CA ALA A 19 -19.71 -9.44 -13.77
C ALA A 19 -20.06 -10.87 -14.28
N VAL A 20 -19.10 -11.79 -14.35
CA VAL A 20 -19.31 -13.10 -15.01
C VAL A 20 -18.89 -14.28 -14.11
N VAL A 21 -19.91 -14.91 -13.52
CA VAL A 21 -20.04 -16.34 -13.15
C VAL A 21 -18.88 -16.97 -12.33
N GLY A 22 -19.12 -17.16 -11.01
CA GLY A 22 -18.59 -18.18 -10.06
C GLY A 22 -17.15 -18.73 -10.16
N GLY A 23 -16.68 -19.15 -11.33
CA GLY A 23 -15.34 -19.70 -11.55
C GLY A 23 -14.22 -18.65 -11.52
N VAL A 24 -14.45 -17.45 -12.06
CA VAL A 24 -13.45 -16.37 -12.05
C VAL A 24 -13.24 -15.84 -10.63
N ALA A 25 -14.32 -15.66 -9.86
CA ALA A 25 -14.24 -15.25 -8.47
C ALA A 25 -13.47 -16.26 -7.59
N CYS A 26 -13.63 -17.57 -7.86
CA CYS A 26 -12.89 -18.62 -7.15
C CYS A 26 -11.39 -18.60 -7.48
N ALA A 27 -11.02 -18.36 -8.75
CA ALA A 27 -9.64 -18.25 -9.18
C ALA A 27 -8.94 -17.01 -8.58
N VAL A 28 -9.62 -15.86 -8.57
CA VAL A 28 -9.15 -14.61 -7.95
C VAL A 28 -8.94 -14.81 -6.44
N SER A 29 -9.93 -15.41 -5.75
CA SER A 29 -9.82 -15.70 -4.32
C SER A 29 -8.67 -16.66 -4.00
N SER A 30 -8.47 -17.71 -4.80
CA SER A 30 -7.40 -18.69 -4.57
C SER A 30 -6.01 -18.09 -4.85
N SER A 31 -5.90 -17.22 -5.85
CA SER A 31 -4.64 -16.52 -6.14
C SER A 31 -4.30 -15.52 -5.04
N MET A 32 -5.28 -14.75 -4.55
CA MET A 32 -5.10 -13.83 -3.42
C MET A 32 -4.69 -14.56 -2.14
N ASP A 33 -5.34 -15.68 -1.82
CA ASP A 33 -4.96 -16.49 -0.65
C ASP A 33 -3.50 -17.00 -0.75
N LYS A 34 -3.06 -17.44 -1.94
CA LYS A 34 -1.67 -17.85 -2.17
C LYS A 34 -0.69 -16.70 -2.05
N GLY A 35 -1.03 -15.53 -2.58
CA GLY A 35 -0.24 -14.31 -2.46
C GLY A 35 -0.06 -13.93 -0.98
N ILE A 36 -1.14 -13.92 -0.20
CA ILE A 36 -1.08 -13.61 1.23
C ILE A 36 -0.29 -14.69 2.00
N ASP A 37 -0.48 -15.98 1.67
CA ASP A 37 0.28 -17.06 2.29
C ASP A 37 1.78 -16.96 2.01
N GLN A 38 2.16 -16.48 0.84
CA GLN A 38 3.55 -16.23 0.50
C GLN A 38 4.07 -14.98 1.22
N LEU A 39 3.25 -13.93 1.33
CA LEU A 39 3.64 -12.66 1.94
C LEU A 39 3.95 -12.84 3.43
N VAL A 40 3.13 -13.64 4.11
CA VAL A 40 3.29 -13.97 5.53
C VAL A 40 4.47 -14.92 5.78
N LYS A 41 5.04 -15.55 4.74
CA LYS A 41 6.26 -16.39 4.82
C LYS A 41 7.54 -15.64 4.45
N THR A 42 7.39 -14.49 3.80
CA THR A 42 8.50 -13.63 3.37
C THR A 42 8.97 -12.74 4.52
N SER A 43 10.22 -12.27 4.47
CA SER A 43 10.80 -11.36 5.46
C SER A 43 10.15 -9.97 5.42
N GLU A 44 10.24 -9.23 6.53
CA GLU A 44 9.77 -7.84 6.63
C GLU A 44 10.40 -6.94 5.56
N GLU A 45 11.70 -7.13 5.29
CA GLU A 45 12.48 -6.36 4.31
C GLU A 45 11.94 -6.48 2.88
N GLU A 46 11.27 -7.59 2.56
CA GLU A 46 10.66 -7.82 1.25
C GLU A 46 9.16 -7.50 1.27
N ALA A 47 8.44 -7.85 2.35
CA ALA A 47 6.99 -7.68 2.44
C ALA A 47 6.57 -6.20 2.58
N ILE A 48 7.31 -5.39 3.34
CA ILE A 48 6.95 -3.99 3.59
C ILE A 48 7.04 -3.14 2.32
N PRO A 49 8.14 -3.16 1.54
CA PRO A 49 8.21 -2.42 0.28
C PRO A 49 7.16 -2.88 -0.73
N GLU A 50 6.89 -4.20 -0.79
CA GLU A 50 5.88 -4.75 -1.70
C GLU A 50 4.47 -4.23 -1.35
N LEU A 51 4.09 -4.24 -0.08
CA LEU A 51 2.81 -3.69 0.36
C LEU A 51 2.69 -2.19 0.08
N ALA A 52 3.78 -1.44 0.24
CA ALA A 52 3.82 -0.01 -0.07
C ALA A 52 3.68 0.30 -1.57
N ASP A 53 4.05 -0.64 -2.46
CA ASP A 53 3.87 -0.50 -3.91
C ASP A 53 2.50 -1.00 -4.38
N GLN A 54 2.05 -2.16 -3.89
CA GLN A 54 0.86 -2.84 -4.41
C GLN A 54 -0.44 -2.30 -3.81
N VAL A 55 -0.51 -2.07 -2.49
CA VAL A 55 -1.75 -1.61 -1.84
C VAL A 55 -2.25 -0.29 -2.43
N PRO A 56 -1.38 0.67 -2.84
CA PRO A 56 -1.83 1.86 -3.53
C PRO A 56 -2.47 1.65 -4.90
N ARG A 57 -2.16 0.55 -5.58
CA ARG A 57 -2.65 0.24 -6.91
C ARG A 57 -3.94 -0.59 -6.90
N MET A 58 -4.32 -1.12 -5.74
CA MET A 58 -5.55 -1.89 -5.59
C MET A 58 -6.77 -0.97 -5.71
N ASP A 59 -7.73 -1.38 -6.54
CA ASP A 59 -9.08 -0.83 -6.48
C ASP A 59 -9.78 -1.23 -5.16
N ASN A 60 -10.98 -0.71 -4.91
CA ASN A 60 -11.69 -0.96 -3.66
C ASN A 60 -12.08 -2.43 -3.47
N ASP A 61 -12.43 -3.15 -4.53
CA ASP A 61 -12.86 -4.54 -4.45
C ASP A 61 -11.67 -5.46 -4.15
N THR A 62 -10.55 -5.23 -4.85
CA THR A 62 -9.27 -5.93 -4.62
C THR A 62 -8.74 -5.65 -3.22
N TRP A 63 -8.81 -4.41 -2.76
CA TRP A 63 -8.44 -4.03 -1.40
C TRP A 63 -9.30 -4.75 -0.36
N ASN A 64 -10.62 -4.75 -0.51
CA ASN A 64 -11.52 -5.40 0.44
C ASN A 64 -11.25 -6.91 0.53
N LEU A 65 -11.03 -7.56 -0.63
CA LEU A 65 -10.67 -8.98 -0.66
C LEU A 65 -9.32 -9.22 0.04
N PHE A 66 -8.29 -8.43 -0.29
CA PHE A 66 -6.97 -8.52 0.36
C PHE A 66 -7.07 -8.32 1.88
N TYR A 67 -7.79 -7.29 2.31
CA TYR A 67 -8.02 -6.94 3.71
C TYR A 67 -8.70 -8.07 4.47
N ASP A 68 -9.80 -8.63 3.93
CA ASP A 68 -10.55 -9.71 4.57
C ASP A 68 -9.66 -10.95 4.76
N ARG A 69 -8.89 -11.32 3.72
CA ARG A 69 -8.02 -12.50 3.77
C ARG A 69 -6.84 -12.32 4.70
N LEU A 70 -6.18 -11.16 4.67
CA LEU A 70 -5.09 -10.87 5.58
C LEU A 70 -5.58 -10.77 7.04
N THR A 71 -6.79 -10.26 7.26
CA THR A 71 -7.45 -10.24 8.57
C THR A 71 -7.63 -11.64 9.14
N VAL A 72 -8.10 -12.60 8.35
CA VAL A 72 -8.22 -14.01 8.78
C VAL A 72 -6.86 -14.57 9.21
N LYS A 73 -5.78 -14.27 8.48
CA LYS A 73 -4.43 -14.73 8.84
C LYS A 73 -3.89 -14.03 10.10
N ALA A 74 -4.15 -12.74 10.26
CA ALA A 74 -3.73 -11.94 11.40
C ALA A 74 -4.36 -12.38 12.75
N GLN A 75 -5.48 -13.11 12.72
CA GLN A 75 -6.10 -13.69 13.91
C GLN A 75 -5.17 -14.68 14.64
N HIS A 76 -4.28 -15.35 13.89
CA HIS A 76 -3.44 -16.43 14.41
C HIS A 76 -1.94 -16.24 14.15
N ASN A 77 -1.55 -15.11 13.56
CA ASN A 77 -0.17 -14.83 13.22
C ASN A 77 0.16 -13.34 13.49
N ASP A 78 1.06 -13.09 14.44
CA ASP A 78 1.45 -11.74 14.86
C ASP A 78 2.16 -10.96 13.75
N TYR A 79 2.96 -11.64 12.93
CA TYR A 79 3.59 -11.04 11.76
C TYR A 79 2.53 -10.61 10.73
N ALA A 80 1.55 -11.46 10.43
CA ALA A 80 0.42 -11.09 9.56
C ALA A 80 -0.40 -9.92 10.13
N ARG A 81 -0.49 -9.80 11.47
CA ARG A 81 -1.11 -8.64 12.13
C ARG A 81 -0.33 -7.36 11.91
N GLY A 82 1.01 -7.42 11.99
CA GLY A 82 1.89 -6.30 11.64
C GLY A 82 1.72 -5.86 10.18
N LEU A 83 1.71 -6.82 9.25
CA LEU A 83 1.47 -6.55 7.83
C LEU A 83 0.08 -5.96 7.56
N LEU A 84 -0.95 -6.41 8.28
CA LEU A 84 -2.29 -5.84 8.18
C LEU A 84 -2.32 -4.38 8.66
N ALA A 85 -1.73 -4.11 9.83
CA ALA A 85 -1.64 -2.76 10.37
C ALA A 85 -0.90 -1.82 9.40
N PHE A 86 0.23 -2.29 8.84
CA PHE A 86 0.97 -1.56 7.83
C PHE A 86 0.13 -1.27 6.57
N SER A 87 -0.55 -2.28 6.05
CA SER A 87 -1.40 -2.15 4.84
C SER A 87 -2.53 -1.12 5.03
N ILE A 88 -3.16 -1.10 6.22
CA ILE A 88 -4.17 -0.09 6.57
C ILE A 88 -3.54 1.31 6.59
N CYS A 89 -2.35 1.45 7.17
CA CYS A 89 -1.62 2.73 7.20
C CYS A 89 -1.26 3.20 5.78
N VAL A 90 -0.88 2.29 4.88
CA VAL A 90 -0.62 2.60 3.47
C VAL A 90 -1.89 3.12 2.79
N ARG A 91 -3.02 2.41 2.94
CA ARG A 91 -4.30 2.82 2.36
C ARG A 91 -4.75 4.20 2.87
N ARG A 92 -4.57 4.47 4.16
CA ARG A 92 -4.85 5.79 4.75
C ARG A 92 -3.91 6.86 4.19
N SER A 93 -2.62 6.54 4.08
CA SER A 93 -1.61 7.47 3.55
C SER A 93 -1.89 7.86 2.10
N MET A 94 -2.48 6.98 1.29
CA MET A 94 -2.91 7.34 -0.07
C MET A 94 -3.88 8.52 -0.07
N ALA A 95 -4.95 8.45 0.72
CA ALA A 95 -5.95 9.51 0.79
C ALA A 95 -5.32 10.83 1.27
N GLU A 96 -4.41 10.75 2.25
CA GLU A 96 -3.65 11.92 2.72
C GLU A 96 -2.74 12.49 1.62
N ILE A 97 -2.03 11.64 0.87
CA ILE A 97 -1.16 12.07 -0.23
C ILE A 97 -1.96 12.65 -1.39
N GLU A 98 -3.06 12.03 -1.79
CA GLU A 98 -3.98 12.58 -2.81
C GLU A 98 -4.47 13.97 -2.42
N GLN A 99 -4.84 14.16 -1.15
CA GLN A 99 -5.19 15.47 -0.62
C GLN A 99 -4.00 16.43 -0.67
N LEU A 100 -2.81 16.01 -0.25
CA LEU A 100 -1.58 16.82 -0.31
C LEU A 100 -1.23 17.24 -1.73
N LEU A 101 -1.48 16.38 -2.71
CA LEU A 101 -1.28 16.66 -4.13
C LEU A 101 -2.26 17.69 -4.68
N SER A 102 -3.35 18.01 -3.97
CA SER A 102 -4.24 19.12 -4.33
C SER A 102 -3.67 20.51 -3.92
N TYR A 103 -2.91 20.59 -2.83
CA TYR A 103 -2.29 21.84 -2.34
C TYR A 103 -1.03 22.23 -3.10
N SER A 104 -0.58 23.50 -3.05
CA SER A 104 0.75 23.85 -3.59
C SER A 104 1.87 23.07 -2.88
N ILE A 105 3.04 22.94 -3.51
CA ILE A 105 4.19 22.21 -2.91
C ILE A 105 4.58 22.82 -1.55
N GLN A 106 4.52 24.14 -1.40
CA GLN A 106 4.86 24.81 -0.14
C GLN A 106 3.84 24.51 0.96
N GLU A 107 2.54 24.58 0.65
CA GLU A 107 1.46 24.24 1.59
C GLU A 107 1.52 22.77 2.00
N ALA A 108 1.68 21.87 1.02
CA ALA A 108 1.81 20.44 1.28
C ALA A 108 2.99 20.16 2.22
N LEU A 109 4.14 20.80 2.01
CA LEU A 109 5.28 20.65 2.91
C LEU A 109 5.02 21.21 4.29
N SER A 110 4.38 22.36 4.42
CA SER A 110 4.01 22.93 5.73
C SER A 110 3.14 21.95 6.51
N ILE A 111 2.09 21.41 5.88
CA ILE A 111 1.19 20.42 6.48
C ILE A 111 1.97 19.16 6.88
N ILE A 112 2.81 18.63 5.99
CA ILE A 112 3.61 17.43 6.28
C ILE A 112 4.56 17.71 7.45
N THR A 113 5.28 18.82 7.48
CA THR A 113 6.22 19.11 8.58
C THR A 113 5.54 19.26 9.94
N GLU A 114 4.26 19.64 9.97
CA GLU A 114 3.47 19.76 11.20
C GLU A 114 2.89 18.41 11.65
N VAL A 115 2.35 17.63 10.70
CA VAL A 115 1.61 16.39 10.99
C VAL A 115 2.54 15.17 11.05
N PHE A 116 3.56 15.12 10.21
CA PHE A 116 4.44 13.96 10.05
C PHE A 116 5.19 13.58 11.34
N PRO A 117 5.73 14.52 12.15
CA PRO A 117 6.39 14.17 13.41
C PRO A 117 5.47 13.47 14.42
N GLN A 118 4.18 13.75 14.37
CA GLN A 118 3.16 13.24 15.30
C GLN A 118 2.71 11.81 14.97
N LYS A 119 3.04 11.31 13.77
CA LYS A 119 2.70 9.96 13.32
C LYS A 119 3.56 8.90 14.02
N GLU A 120 2.99 7.71 14.23
CA GLU A 120 3.74 6.55 14.71
C GLU A 120 4.75 6.06 13.67
N GLU A 121 5.74 5.26 14.07
CA GLU A 121 6.79 4.78 13.15
C GLU A 121 6.23 4.00 11.96
N ILE A 122 5.23 3.13 12.19
CA ILE A 122 4.57 2.37 11.13
C ILE A 122 3.81 3.28 10.15
N GLU A 123 3.18 4.34 10.67
CA GLU A 123 2.47 5.33 9.86
C GLU A 123 3.45 6.19 9.04
N LYS A 124 4.60 6.55 9.64
CA LYS A 124 5.68 7.28 8.95
C LYS A 124 6.24 6.44 7.81
N LEU A 125 6.52 5.15 8.05
CA LEU A 125 7.00 4.21 7.04
C LEU A 125 5.98 4.04 5.91
N ALA A 126 4.71 3.83 6.25
CA ALA A 126 3.64 3.69 5.27
C ALA A 126 3.47 4.96 4.43
N PHE A 127 3.50 6.13 5.06
CA PHE A 127 3.42 7.41 4.38
C PHE A 127 4.59 7.61 3.41
N PHE A 128 5.81 7.34 3.86
CA PHE A 128 7.00 7.44 3.01
C PHE A 128 6.98 6.48 1.83
N GLY A 129 6.66 5.20 2.08
CA GLY A 129 6.55 4.19 1.04
C GLY A 129 5.50 4.59 -0.01
N THR A 130 4.32 4.99 0.44
CA THR A 130 3.23 5.43 -0.45
C THR A 130 3.63 6.67 -1.25
N LEU A 131 4.25 7.67 -0.62
CA LEU A 131 4.69 8.89 -1.31
C LEU A 131 5.78 8.60 -2.34
N ASN A 132 6.68 7.65 -2.06
CA ASN A 132 7.68 7.18 -3.01
C ASN A 132 7.04 6.51 -4.24
N THR A 133 6.01 5.68 -4.02
CA THR A 133 5.23 5.07 -5.12
C THR A 133 4.61 6.15 -6.02
N TYR A 134 3.94 7.13 -5.41
CA TYR A 134 3.39 8.28 -6.14
C TYR A 134 4.47 9.13 -6.83
N ALA A 135 5.66 9.26 -6.25
CA ALA A 135 6.78 9.99 -6.86
C ALA A 135 7.31 9.34 -8.16
N GLY A 136 7.06 8.04 -8.37
CA GLY A 136 7.35 7.35 -9.63
C GLY A 136 6.50 7.86 -10.81
N GLU A 137 5.28 8.31 -10.53
CA GLU A 137 4.27 8.63 -11.55
C GLU A 137 3.89 10.12 -11.56
N ASN A 138 4.14 10.86 -10.48
CA ASN A 138 3.73 12.25 -10.29
C ASN A 138 4.90 13.19 -9.94
N VAL A 139 5.15 14.19 -10.79
CA VAL A 139 6.25 15.17 -10.62
C VAL A 139 6.11 15.97 -9.31
N LYS A 140 4.88 16.27 -8.89
CA LYS A 140 4.60 16.99 -7.65
C LYS A 140 4.87 16.11 -6.43
N ALA A 141 4.43 14.86 -6.46
CA ALA A 141 4.77 13.88 -5.42
C ALA A 141 6.29 13.74 -5.29
N LYS A 142 7.01 13.65 -6.42
CA LYS A 142 8.47 13.61 -6.46
C LYS A 142 9.12 14.84 -5.83
N ALA A 143 8.59 16.04 -6.11
CA ALA A 143 9.09 17.28 -5.52
C ALA A 143 8.85 17.36 -4.01
N ILE A 144 7.67 16.92 -3.54
CA ILE A 144 7.33 16.85 -2.11
C ILE A 144 8.24 15.83 -1.41
N PHE A 145 8.38 14.63 -1.99
CA PHE A 145 9.21 13.56 -1.46
C PHE A 145 10.67 13.98 -1.31
N GLY A 146 11.28 14.55 -2.35
CA GLY A 146 12.67 14.99 -2.30
C GLY A 146 12.93 16.08 -1.26
N ARG A 147 11.97 16.99 -1.04
CA ARG A 147 12.08 18.03 -0.01
C ARG A 147 11.86 17.49 1.40
N LEU A 148 10.95 16.53 1.56
CA LEU A 148 10.74 15.84 2.83
C LEU A 148 11.99 15.05 3.25
N GLN A 149 12.62 14.31 2.33
CA GLN A 149 13.88 13.62 2.59
C GLN A 149 14.98 14.58 3.02
N ALA A 150 15.12 15.74 2.36
CA ALA A 150 16.11 16.75 2.74
C ALA A 150 15.85 17.35 4.13
N THR A 151 14.59 17.39 4.57
CA THR A 151 14.22 17.94 5.89
C THR A 151 14.41 16.92 7.02
N LEU A 152 14.31 15.62 6.74
CA LEU A 152 14.50 14.57 7.74
C LEU A 152 15.94 14.01 7.80
N GLY A 153 16.70 14.11 6.71
CA GLY A 153 18.09 13.68 6.64
C GLY A 153 19.11 14.78 6.95
N GLY A 154 18.64 15.98 7.28
CA GLY A 154 19.44 17.16 7.64
C GLY A 154 19.56 17.38 9.14
#